data_AF-A0A6L6T8Z3-F1
#
_entry.id   AF-A0A6L6T8Z3-F1
#
_cell.length_a   1.000
_cell.length_b   1.000
_cell.length_c   1.000
_cell.angle_alpha   90.00
_cell.angle_beta   90.00
_cell.angle_gamma   90.00
#
_symmetry.space_group_name_H-M   'P 1'
#
loop_
_entity.id
_entity.type
_entity.pdbx_description
1 polymer ?
#
loop_
_entity_poly.entity_id
_entity_poly.type
_entity_poly.pdbx_seq_one_letter_code
_entity_poly.pdbx_strand_id
1 'polypeptide(L)'
;MRRFKYVLAALPFCVLAGCGNDALDGTYEAETTVMGFSAGKQTVEFSSDYIVSAGNKIKVDEWERKDDVVVARDANGVALINVRVLDGGKRLESIGGNNMAKQVFVRVD
;
A
#
# COMPACT_ATOMS: atom_id res chain seq x y z
N MET A 1 46.75 5.14 -13.56
CA MET A 1 45.45 5.80 -13.85
C MET A 1 44.34 4.75 -13.75
N ARG A 2 43.53 4.83 -12.69
CA ARG A 2 42.55 3.81 -12.30
C ARG A 2 41.22 4.13 -12.97
N ARG A 3 40.85 3.40 -14.03
CA ARG A 3 39.56 3.56 -14.73
C ARG A 3 38.46 2.94 -13.86
N PHE A 4 37.73 3.77 -13.11
CA PHE A 4 36.50 3.34 -12.45
C PHE A 4 35.43 3.10 -13.53
N LYS A 5 35.16 1.83 -13.82
CA LYS A 5 33.96 1.43 -14.55
C LYS A 5 32.81 1.51 -13.55
N TYR A 6 31.87 2.42 -13.78
CA TYR A 6 30.58 2.41 -13.10
C TYR A 6 29.86 1.12 -13.50
N VAL A 7 29.85 0.15 -12.59
CA VAL A 7 28.91 -0.96 -12.67
C VAL A 7 27.57 -0.36 -12.32
N LEU A 8 26.74 -0.11 -13.34
CA LEU A 8 25.33 0.14 -13.17
C LEU A 8 24.77 -1.13 -12.53
N ALA A 9 24.62 -1.11 -11.21
CA ALA A 9 23.92 -2.16 -10.50
C ALA A 9 22.46 -2.08 -10.94
N ALA A 10 22.11 -2.83 -11.98
CA ALA A 10 20.75 -3.24 -12.23
C ALA A 10 20.35 -4.08 -11.01
N LEU A 11 19.90 -3.40 -9.95
CA LEU A 11 19.09 -4.05 -8.93
C LEU A 11 17.96 -4.73 -9.70
N PRO A 12 17.67 -6.01 -9.44
CA PRO A 12 16.43 -6.59 -9.90
C PRO A 12 15.34 -5.86 -9.12
N PHE A 13 14.92 -4.70 -9.64
CA PHE A 13 13.55 -4.28 -9.48
C PHE A 13 12.77 -5.40 -10.12
N CYS A 14 12.41 -6.34 -9.26
CA CYS A 14 11.31 -7.22 -9.42
C CYS A 14 10.15 -6.40 -9.97
N VAL A 15 10.08 -6.29 -11.30
CA VAL A 15 8.85 -6.12 -12.05
C VAL A 15 8.08 -7.43 -11.83
N LEU A 16 7.64 -7.61 -10.59
CA LEU A 16 6.85 -8.72 -10.14
C LEU A 16 5.44 -8.17 -10.13
N ALA A 17 4.76 -8.38 -11.24
CA ALA A 17 3.30 -8.48 -11.28
C ALA A 17 2.79 -9.67 -10.41
N GLY A 18 3.38 -9.89 -9.23
CA GLY A 18 3.18 -11.10 -8.42
C GLY A 18 4.02 -11.23 -7.14
N CYS A 19 4.74 -10.20 -6.66
CA CYS A 19 5.36 -10.22 -5.33
C CYS A 19 5.03 -8.93 -4.61
N GLY A 20 3.98 -8.95 -3.81
CA GLY A 20 3.84 -7.94 -2.76
C GLY A 20 2.42 -7.75 -2.28
N ASN A 21 1.43 -7.99 -3.15
CA ASN A 21 0.05 -7.58 -2.90
C ASN A 21 -0.95 -8.73 -2.66
N ASP A 22 -0.57 -10.01 -2.80
CA ASP A 22 -1.51 -11.13 -2.59
C ASP A 22 -2.18 -11.09 -1.21
N ALA A 23 -1.48 -10.56 -0.20
CA ALA A 23 -2.02 -10.37 1.14
C ALA A 23 -3.05 -9.22 1.25
N LEU A 24 -3.01 -8.25 0.33
CA LEU A 24 -3.93 -7.10 0.33
C LEU A 24 -5.07 -7.26 -0.66
N ASP A 25 -4.95 -8.13 -1.68
CA ASP A 25 -6.02 -8.29 -2.66
C ASP A 25 -7.33 -8.70 -1.95
N GLY A 26 -8.35 -7.87 -2.09
CA GLY A 26 -9.64 -8.06 -1.43
C GLY A 26 -10.31 -6.76 -0.98
N THR A 27 -11.45 -6.94 -0.31
CA THR A 27 -12.28 -5.86 0.21
C THR A 27 -12.04 -5.65 1.70
N TYR A 28 -11.99 -4.39 2.12
CA TYR A 28 -11.72 -3.98 3.50
C TYR A 28 -12.74 -2.93 3.95
N GLU A 29 -13.12 -2.98 5.23
CA GLU A 29 -13.69 -1.84 5.93
C GLU A 29 -12.55 -0.96 6.46
N ALA A 30 -12.46 0.26 5.93
CA ALA A 30 -11.54 1.27 6.40
C ALA A 30 -12.21 2.18 7.43
N GLU A 31 -11.56 2.37 8.57
CA GLU A 31 -11.97 3.27 9.64
C GLU A 31 -10.85 4.27 9.91
N THR A 32 -11.20 5.56 9.91
CA THR A 32 -10.26 6.65 10.21
C THR A 32 -10.61 7.23 11.57
N THR A 33 -9.71 7.15 12.54
CA THR A 33 -9.86 7.78 13.85
C THR A 33 -9.01 9.04 13.92
N VAL A 34 -9.61 10.18 14.23
CA VAL A 34 -8.93 11.47 14.43
C VAL A 34 -9.17 11.95 15.85
N MET A 35 -8.09 12.12 16.63
CA MET A 35 -8.13 12.57 18.04
C MET A 35 -9.11 11.76 18.91
N GLY A 36 -9.22 10.45 18.65
CA GLY A 36 -10.15 9.56 19.35
C GLY A 36 -11.58 9.52 18.79
N PHE A 37 -11.90 10.33 17.79
CA PHE A 37 -13.19 10.26 17.08
C PHE A 37 -13.06 9.43 15.81
N SER A 38 -13.82 8.34 15.73
CA SER A 38 -13.89 7.54 14.51
C SER A 38 -14.83 8.17 13.50
N ALA A 39 -14.32 8.37 12.29
CA ALA A 39 -15.13 8.55 11.09
C ALA A 39 -15.87 7.24 10.78
N GLY A 40 -16.99 7.37 10.07
CA GLY A 40 -17.73 6.21 9.60
C GLY A 40 -16.85 5.26 8.78
N LYS A 41 -17.20 3.98 8.82
CA LYS A 41 -16.54 2.96 8.03
C LYS A 41 -16.83 3.16 6.55
N GLN A 42 -15.83 2.92 5.71
CA GLN A 42 -15.94 2.98 4.26
C GLN A 42 -15.36 1.70 3.65
N THR A 43 -15.97 1.22 2.58
CA THR A 43 -15.45 0.05 1.85
C THR A 43 -14.33 0.48 0.92
N VAL A 44 -13.22 -0.24 0.99
CA VAL A 44 -12.05 -0.08 0.11
C VAL A 44 -11.70 -1.43 -0.49
N GLU A 45 -11.48 -1.46 -1.80
CA GLU A 45 -11.02 -2.65 -2.52
C GLU A 45 -9.58 -2.43 -2.98
N PHE A 46 -8.71 -3.37 -2.68
CA PHE A 46 -7.36 -3.42 -3.21
C PHE A 46 -7.26 -4.58 -4.20
N SER A 47 -6.62 -4.32 -5.33
CA SER A 47 -6.31 -5.31 -6.35
C SER A 47 -4.91 -5.05 -6.90
N SER A 48 -4.40 -5.94 -7.76
CA SER A 48 -3.11 -5.73 -8.45
C SER A 48 -3.03 -4.38 -9.17
N ASP A 49 -4.09 -4.00 -9.87
CA ASP A 49 -4.06 -2.88 -10.82
C ASP A 49 -4.79 -1.64 -10.32
N TYR A 50 -5.61 -1.78 -9.27
CA TYR A 50 -6.49 -0.71 -8.81
C TYR A 50 -6.70 -0.68 -7.30
N ILE A 51 -6.94 0.53 -6.80
CA ILE A 51 -7.58 0.79 -5.51
C ILE A 51 -8.94 1.41 -5.77
N VAL A 52 -10.00 0.85 -5.20
CA VAL A 52 -11.35 1.41 -5.25
C VAL A 52 -11.73 1.91 -3.87
N SER A 53 -12.07 3.18 -3.73
CA SER A 53 -12.51 3.77 -2.47
C SER A 53 -13.56 4.84 -2.73
N ALA A 54 -14.67 4.81 -1.98
CA ALA A 54 -15.76 5.78 -2.11
C ALA A 54 -16.24 6.02 -3.57
N GLY A 55 -16.27 4.96 -4.37
CA GLY A 55 -16.67 5.00 -5.79
C GLY A 55 -15.59 5.48 -6.76
N ASN A 56 -14.43 5.92 -6.27
CA ASN A 56 -13.29 6.30 -7.10
C ASN A 56 -12.39 5.07 -7.34
N LYS A 57 -12.10 4.79 -8.61
CA LYS A 57 -11.17 3.74 -9.03
C LYS A 57 -9.86 4.39 -9.48
N ILE A 58 -8.79 4.12 -8.75
CA ILE A 58 -7.45 4.68 -8.98
C ILE A 58 -6.56 3.56 -9.50
N LYS A 59 -5.86 3.81 -10.62
CA LYS A 59 -4.89 2.86 -11.18
C LYS A 59 -3.62 2.84 -10.32
N VAL A 60 -3.16 1.65 -9.97
CA VAL A 60 -1.83 1.40 -9.41
C VAL A 60 -0.90 0.97 -10.54
N ASP A 61 0.30 1.54 -10.56
CA ASP A 61 1.32 1.18 -11.54
C ASP A 61 2.43 0.32 -10.90
N GLU A 62 2.65 0.49 -9.59
CA GLU A 62 3.65 -0.27 -8.85
C GLU A 62 3.16 -0.59 -7.43
N TRP A 63 3.38 -1.84 -7.02
CA TRP A 63 3.31 -2.28 -5.63
C TRP A 63 4.72 -2.63 -5.15
N GLU A 64 5.17 -1.96 -4.09
CA GLU A 64 6.45 -2.23 -3.44
C GLU A 64 6.19 -2.85 -2.07
N ARG A 65 6.82 -3.99 -1.77
CA ARG A 65 6.78 -4.59 -0.43
C ARG A 65 8.16 -4.61 0.20
N LYS A 66 8.26 -4.09 1.42
CA LYS A 66 9.42 -4.19 2.29
C LYS A 66 8.99 -4.65 3.68
N ASP A 67 9.41 -5.85 4.06
CA ASP A 67 9.02 -6.50 5.31
C ASP A 67 7.48 -6.60 5.47
N ASP A 68 6.93 -5.97 6.51
CA ASP A 68 5.51 -5.87 6.78
C ASP A 68 4.86 -4.63 6.15
N VAL A 69 5.59 -3.82 5.39
CA VAL A 69 5.09 -2.60 4.77
C VAL A 69 4.88 -2.79 3.27
N VAL A 70 3.74 -2.31 2.78
CA VAL A 70 3.38 -2.28 1.36
C VAL A 70 3.02 -0.87 0.94
N VAL A 71 3.54 -0.45 -0.21
CA VAL A 71 3.30 0.87 -0.81
C VAL A 71 2.76 0.68 -2.22
N ALA A 72 1.65 1.35 -2.54
CA ALA A 72 1.16 1.46 -3.92
C ALA A 72 1.57 2.81 -4.50
N ARG A 73 1.93 2.86 -5.78
CA ARG A 73 2.29 4.08 -6.49
C ARG A 73 1.57 4.21 -7.82
N ASP A 74 1.38 5.45 -8.26
CA ASP A 74 0.91 5.76 -9.62
C ASP A 74 2.06 5.73 -10.63
N ALA A 75 1.74 5.98 -11.90
CA ALA A 75 2.71 6.00 -13.00
C ALA A 75 3.78 7.11 -12.90
N ASN A 76 3.58 8.10 -12.02
CA ASN A 76 4.56 9.16 -11.74
C ASN A 76 5.42 8.82 -10.51
N GLY A 77 5.22 7.65 -9.90
CA GLY A 77 5.89 7.23 -8.66
C GLY A 77 5.30 7.84 -7.39
N VAL A 78 4.18 8.56 -7.48
CA VAL A 78 3.49 9.17 -6.33
C VAL A 78 2.85 8.06 -5.50
N ALA A 79 3.11 8.05 -4.19
CA ALA A 79 2.50 7.09 -3.30
C ALA A 79 0.99 7.34 -3.17
N LEU A 80 0.21 6.30 -3.47
CA LEU A 80 -1.25 6.28 -3.33
C LEU A 80 -1.67 5.80 -1.94
N ILE A 81 -0.98 4.78 -1.43
CA ILE A 81 -1.18 4.26 -0.08
C ILE A 81 0.13 3.68 0.47
N ASN A 82 0.31 3.77 1.79
CA ASN A 82 1.38 3.10 2.52
C ASN A 82 0.75 2.42 3.74
N VAL A 83 0.83 1.10 3.81
CA VAL A 83 0.21 0.30 4.86
C VAL A 83 1.17 -0.71 5.46
N ARG A 84 1.06 -0.90 6.77
CA ARG A 84 1.57 -2.07 7.46
C ARG A 84 0.55 -3.19 7.35
N VAL A 85 1.01 -4.36 6.92
CA VAL A 85 0.25 -5.60 6.80
C VAL A 85 0.37 -6.35 8.12
N LEU A 86 -0.76 -6.53 8.80
CA LEU A 86 -0.89 -7.26 10.04
C LEU A 86 -1.76 -8.50 9.83
N ASP A 87 -1.68 -9.46 10.76
CA ASP A 87 -2.57 -10.62 10.82
C ASP A 87 -2.69 -11.38 9.48
N GLY A 88 -1.57 -11.51 8.76
CA GLY A 88 -1.52 -12.19 7.46
C GLY A 88 -2.32 -11.51 6.34
N GLY A 89 -2.62 -10.22 6.46
CA GLY A 89 -3.40 -9.46 5.48
C GLY A 89 -4.84 -9.20 5.90
N LYS A 90 -5.29 -9.73 7.05
CA LYS A 90 -6.65 -9.47 7.59
C LYS A 90 -6.81 -8.06 8.16
N ARG A 91 -5.70 -7.42 8.54
CA ARG A 91 -5.70 -6.07 9.09
C ARG A 91 -4.56 -5.25 8.50
N LEU A 92 -4.85 -4.04 8.08
CA LEU A 92 -3.86 -3.08 7.59
C LEU A 92 -3.91 -1.81 8.43
N GLU A 93 -2.76 -1.15 8.60
CA GLU A 93 -2.69 0.15 9.25
C GLU A 93 -1.91 1.13 8.39
N SER A 94 -2.48 2.32 8.15
CA SER A 94 -1.81 3.37 7.38
C SER A 94 -0.54 3.85 8.08
N ILE A 95 0.53 4.05 7.32
CA ILE A 95 1.83 4.55 7.79
C ILE A 95 2.06 5.96 7.24
N GLY A 96 2.64 6.83 8.06
CA GLY A 96 3.02 8.19 7.66
C GLY A 96 2.00 9.28 8.02
N GLY A 97 0.92 8.91 8.71
CA GLY A 97 0.05 9.87 9.39
C GLY A 97 0.71 10.51 10.61
N ASN A 98 0.02 11.47 11.24
CA ASN A 98 0.41 11.99 12.54
C ASN A 98 -0.19 11.13 13.66
N ASN A 99 0.32 11.23 14.90
CA ASN A 99 -0.21 10.49 16.04
C ASN A 99 -1.68 10.81 16.38
N MET A 100 -2.26 11.81 15.71
CA MET A 100 -3.63 12.25 15.92
C MET A 100 -4.60 11.60 14.93
N ALA A 101 -4.13 11.04 13.81
CA ALA A 101 -4.97 10.43 12.78
C ALA A 101 -4.44 9.03 12.45
N LYS A 102 -5.27 8.03 12.74
CA LYS A 102 -4.98 6.63 12.42
C LYS A 102 -6.02 6.13 11.44
N GLN A 103 -5.58 5.40 10.42
CA GLN A 103 -6.47 4.69 9.52
C GLN A 103 -6.18 3.19 9.60
N VAL A 104 -7.22 2.40 9.83
CA VAL A 104 -7.17 0.95 9.94
C VAL A 104 -8.08 0.35 8.87
N PHE A 105 -7.65 -0.74 8.26
CA PHE A 105 -8.42 -1.50 7.30
C PHE A 105 -8.60 -2.91 7.85
N VAL A 106 -9.83 -3.40 7.90
CA VAL A 106 -10.12 -4.78 8.32
C VAL A 106 -10.76 -5.51 7.15
N ARG A 107 -10.21 -6.65 6.78
CA ARG A 107 -10.66 -7.43 5.63
C ARG A 107 -12.08 -7.92 5.85
N VAL A 108 -12.89 -7.83 4.81
CA VAL A 108 -14.28 -8.31 4.75
C VAL A 108 -14.23 -9.69 4.10
N ASP A 109 -13.89 -10.69 4.91
CA ASP A 109 -13.93 -12.11 4.53
C ASP A 109 -15.38 -12.63 4.58
#